data_AF-A0A6J0SVC8-F1
#
_entry.id   AF-A0A6J0SVC8-F1
#
_cell.length_a   1.000
_cell.length_b   1.000
_cell.length_c   1.000
_cell.angle_alpha   90.00
_cell.angle_beta   90.00
_cell.angle_gamma   90.00
#
_symmetry.space_group_name_H-M   'P 1'
#
loop_
_entity.id
_entity.type
_entity.pdbx_description
1 polymer ?
#
loop_
_entity_poly.entity_id
_entity_poly.type
_entity_poly.pdbx_seq_one_letter_code
_entity_poly.pdbx_strand_id
1 'polypeptide(L)'
;MLKFCRCIEVLVGLDINEDVMKEKMHMLSPLPGDYLQPSERSLTVILLQGSVVHKDPCMLGFDMITCIELIEHLEEKELEKFPEVVFGFMSPSMIIISTPNSEFNHLLSTVTSFRHPDHKFEWNRAQFQSWALDAAARYDYTVEFTGLGAPPPGKDVGFCTQIGVFVRNYLKNGEHAHFEKHQECVYKTVFKAVYPSLKDEKYLQNAVVSEVVWTAHMIAKKLLSYRNAMYGKHCDDSRETELASMSFHCFWRHLDYPLETDGDSKSTQPFINGSTAYVPLAKIFSFPKVNQLCGDLETLNKLITGKIALSSDGSTVLIDTEYENEEQENYQCV
;
A
#
# COMPACT_ATOMS: atom_id res chain seq x y z
N MET A 1 -4.90 7.93 -4.40
CA MET A 1 -3.94 7.91 -3.27
C MET A 1 -2.65 7.25 -3.72
N LEU A 2 -1.57 8.02 -3.89
CA LEU A 2 -0.27 7.54 -4.40
C LEU A 2 0.33 6.41 -3.54
N LYS A 3 0.06 6.37 -2.23
CA LYS A 3 0.57 5.30 -1.35
C LYS A 3 0.12 3.88 -1.73
N PHE A 4 -0.90 3.71 -2.57
CA PHE A 4 -1.35 2.41 -3.07
C PHE A 4 -0.71 2.01 -4.41
N CYS A 5 0.04 2.90 -5.04
CA CYS A 5 0.79 2.58 -6.25
C CYS A 5 1.95 1.65 -5.89
N ARG A 6 1.95 0.44 -6.45
CA ARG A 6 2.90 -0.63 -6.07
C ARG A 6 4.35 -0.33 -6.41
N CYS A 7 4.60 0.55 -7.37
CA CYS A 7 5.95 0.98 -7.78
C CYS A 7 6.57 2.03 -6.86
N ILE A 8 5.81 2.61 -5.92
CA ILE A 8 6.33 3.65 -5.03
C ILE A 8 6.87 3.01 -3.75
N GLU A 9 8.17 3.23 -3.52
CA GLU A 9 8.90 2.79 -2.32
C GLU A 9 9.12 3.94 -1.32
N VAL A 10 9.25 5.17 -1.81
CA VAL A 10 9.39 6.38 -1.00
C VAL A 10 8.44 7.44 -1.53
N LEU A 11 7.60 7.99 -0.65
CA LEU A 11 6.66 9.05 -0.95
C LEU A 11 6.94 10.24 -0.02
N VAL A 12 7.28 11.39 -0.59
CA VAL A 12 7.57 12.60 0.18
C VAL A 12 6.59 13.70 -0.21
N GLY A 13 6.00 14.34 0.80
CA GLY A 13 5.27 15.60 0.66
C GLY A 13 6.10 16.74 1.24
N LEU A 14 6.16 17.86 0.53
CA LEU A 14 6.80 19.10 0.95
C LEU A 14 5.76 20.22 0.93
N ASP A 15 5.61 20.93 2.04
CA ASP A 15 4.72 22.10 2.12
C ASP A 15 5.30 23.14 3.08
N ILE A 16 5.01 24.42 2.85
CA ILE A 16 5.37 25.50 3.78
C ILE A 16 4.48 25.48 5.03
N ASN A 17 3.25 24.98 4.91
CA ASN A 17 2.23 24.98 5.94
C ASN A 17 2.22 23.66 6.73
N GLU A 18 2.84 23.69 7.92
CA GLU A 18 2.90 22.54 8.83
C GLU A 18 1.52 22.09 9.33
N ASP A 19 0.57 23.02 9.49
CA ASP A 19 -0.73 22.73 10.08
C ASP A 19 -1.61 21.91 9.13
N VAL A 20 -1.62 22.24 7.83
CA VAL A 20 -2.32 21.46 6.79
C VAL A 20 -1.80 20.02 6.75
N MET A 21 -0.49 19.84 6.88
CA MET A 21 0.13 18.51 6.94
C MET A 21 -0.33 17.74 8.18
N LYS A 22 -0.32 18.37 9.36
CA LYS A 22 -0.72 17.75 10.63
C LYS A 22 -2.16 17.24 10.61
N GLU A 23 -3.08 18.02 10.05
CA GLU A 23 -4.48 17.63 9.92
C GLU A 23 -4.67 16.33 9.12
N LYS A 24 -3.79 16.05 8.16
CA LYS A 24 -3.91 14.91 7.24
C LYS A 24 -2.98 13.74 7.55
N MET A 25 -2.09 13.84 8.55
CA MET A 25 -1.15 12.78 8.95
C MET A 25 -1.83 11.42 9.18
N HIS A 26 -3.01 11.42 9.81
CA HIS A 26 -3.75 10.18 10.11
C HIS A 26 -4.13 9.38 8.85
N MET A 27 -4.30 10.04 7.70
CA MET A 27 -4.59 9.37 6.43
C MET A 27 -3.36 8.68 5.82
N LEU A 28 -2.16 9.05 6.27
CA LEU A 28 -0.87 8.58 5.73
C LEU A 28 -0.21 7.50 6.58
N SER A 29 -0.69 7.28 7.81
CA SER A 29 -0.23 6.19 8.65
C SER A 29 -0.63 4.81 8.09
N PRO A 30 0.13 3.74 8.40
CA PRO A 30 -0.30 2.37 8.13
C PRO A 30 -1.54 2.03 8.95
N LEU A 31 -2.51 1.37 8.33
CA LEU A 31 -3.72 0.88 8.95
C LEU A 31 -3.46 -0.49 9.61
N PRO A 32 -4.31 -0.93 10.56
CA PRO A 32 -4.20 -2.27 11.14
C PRO A 32 -4.14 -3.39 10.10
N GLY A 33 -4.89 -3.24 8.99
CA GLY A 33 -4.86 -4.18 7.87
C GLY A 33 -3.48 -4.29 7.20
N ASP A 34 -2.70 -3.21 7.15
CA ASP A 34 -1.35 -3.23 6.58
C ASP A 34 -0.41 -4.11 7.44
N TYR A 35 -0.60 -4.15 8.76
CA TYR A 35 0.20 -5.00 9.65
C TYR A 35 -0.21 -6.48 9.63
N LEU A 36 -1.51 -6.74 9.44
CA LEU A 36 -2.04 -8.10 9.34
C LEU A 36 -1.73 -8.74 7.99
N GLN A 37 -1.67 -7.93 6.93
CA GLN A 37 -1.37 -8.36 5.56
C GLN A 37 -0.31 -7.45 4.94
N PRO A 38 0.94 -7.53 5.43
CA PRO A 38 2.03 -6.70 4.93
C PRO A 38 2.33 -7.00 3.47
N SER A 39 2.75 -5.98 2.73
CA SER A 39 3.11 -6.13 1.32
C SER A 39 4.57 -6.54 1.15
N GLU A 40 4.89 -7.20 0.03
CA GLU A 40 6.29 -7.47 -0.38
C GLU A 40 7.12 -6.19 -0.56
N ARG A 41 6.47 -5.12 -1.03
CA ARG A 41 7.15 -3.83 -1.17
C ARG A 41 7.40 -3.19 0.20
N SER A 42 8.46 -2.41 0.28
CA SER A 42 8.66 -1.47 1.37
C SER A 42 8.11 -0.12 0.94
N LEU A 43 7.42 0.59 1.83
CA LEU A 43 6.95 1.95 1.59
C LEU A 43 7.31 2.84 2.77
N THR A 44 7.98 3.96 2.50
CA THR A 44 8.18 5.03 3.47
C THR A 44 7.45 6.28 3.01
N VAL A 45 6.66 6.86 3.90
CA VAL A 45 5.97 8.14 3.68
C VAL A 45 6.57 9.19 4.60
N ILE A 46 6.95 10.34 4.05
CA ILE A 46 7.56 11.45 4.81
C ILE A 46 6.84 12.74 4.47
N LEU A 47 6.52 13.56 5.48
CA LEU A 47 6.10 14.94 5.28
C LEU A 47 7.17 15.90 5.81
N LEU A 48 7.56 16.84 4.97
CA LEU A 48 8.60 17.82 5.22
C LEU A 48 7.99 19.22 5.19
N GLN A 49 8.33 20.03 6.19
CA GLN A 49 8.05 21.45 6.18
C GLN A 49 9.24 22.20 5.57
N GLY A 50 8.97 22.96 4.52
CA GLY A 50 9.97 23.75 3.82
C GLY A 50 9.43 24.39 2.55
N SER A 51 10.25 25.26 1.95
CA SER A 51 9.91 25.90 0.67
C SER A 51 10.55 25.17 -0.49
N VAL A 52 9.80 25.01 -1.59
CA VAL A 52 10.27 24.39 -2.84
C VAL A 52 11.44 25.15 -3.48
N VAL A 53 11.63 26.44 -3.14
CA VAL A 53 12.74 27.25 -3.64
C VAL A 53 14.01 27.17 -2.80
N HIS A 54 14.02 26.33 -1.76
CA HIS A 54 15.23 26.01 -1.01
C HIS A 54 15.77 24.66 -1.46
N LYS A 55 17.09 24.57 -1.59
CA LYS A 55 17.77 23.32 -1.88
C LYS A 55 17.97 22.55 -0.58
N ASP A 56 17.48 21.31 -0.53
CA ASP A 56 17.72 20.40 0.57
C ASP A 56 18.20 19.04 0.01
N PRO A 57 19.35 18.52 0.46
CA PRO A 57 19.89 17.25 -0.03
C PRO A 57 18.94 16.05 0.11
N CYS A 58 17.95 16.10 1.02
CA CYS A 58 16.98 15.02 1.16
C CYS A 58 16.05 14.86 -0.04
N MET A 59 16.01 15.84 -0.96
CA MET A 59 15.20 15.80 -2.19
C MET A 59 15.97 15.29 -3.42
N LEU A 60 17.24 14.90 -3.25
CA LEU A 60 18.06 14.36 -4.33
C LEU A 60 17.72 12.88 -4.59
N GLY A 61 17.82 12.47 -5.86
CA GLY A 61 17.66 11.06 -6.26
C GLY A 61 16.22 10.56 -6.39
N PHE A 62 15.23 11.47 -6.41
CA PHE A 62 13.85 11.09 -6.70
C PHE A 62 13.66 10.77 -8.19
N ASP A 63 12.86 9.74 -8.49
CA ASP A 63 12.50 9.40 -9.86
C ASP A 63 11.50 10.41 -10.46
N MET A 64 10.59 10.92 -9.63
CA MET A 64 9.50 11.79 -10.06
C MET A 64 9.20 12.86 -9.01
N ILE A 65 8.99 14.10 -9.47
CA ILE A 65 8.47 15.21 -8.67
C ILE A 65 7.17 15.73 -9.29
N THR A 66 6.17 16.01 -8.46
CA THR A 66 4.90 16.61 -8.88
C THR A 66 4.67 17.93 -8.17
N CYS A 67 4.48 19.00 -8.93
CA CYS A 67 4.14 20.34 -8.45
C CYS A 67 2.74 20.69 -8.99
N ILE A 68 1.71 20.30 -8.25
CA ILE A 68 0.32 20.40 -8.69
C ILE A 68 -0.30 21.66 -8.13
N GLU A 69 -0.69 22.59 -9.01
CA GLU A 69 -1.27 23.90 -8.66
C GLU A 69 -0.41 24.64 -7.61
N LEU A 70 0.89 24.78 -7.91
CA LEU A 70 1.88 25.34 -6.99
C LEU A 70 2.50 26.65 -7.50
N ILE A 71 2.90 26.67 -8.77
CA ILE A 71 3.75 27.75 -9.28
C ILE A 71 3.05 29.11 -9.25
N GLU A 72 1.72 29.13 -9.40
CA GLU A 72 0.88 30.34 -9.31
C GLU A 72 0.82 30.95 -7.92
N HIS A 73 1.25 30.23 -6.88
CA HIS A 73 1.35 30.74 -5.51
C HIS A 73 2.73 31.33 -5.19
N LEU A 74 3.72 31.13 -6.07
CA LEU A 74 5.07 31.64 -5.88
C LEU A 74 5.14 33.13 -6.22
N GLU A 75 5.79 33.90 -5.36
CA GLU A 75 6.14 35.28 -5.69
C GLU A 75 7.16 35.30 -6.85
N GLU A 76 7.25 36.41 -7.59
CA GLU A 76 8.09 36.51 -8.81
C GLU A 76 9.53 36.03 -8.59
N LYS A 77 10.17 36.45 -7.48
CA LYS A 77 11.54 36.05 -7.13
C LYS A 77 11.69 34.58 -6.75
N GLU A 78 10.62 33.96 -6.28
CA GLU A 78 10.59 32.53 -5.96
C GLU A 78 10.41 31.72 -7.23
N LEU A 79 9.52 32.15 -8.12
CA LEU A 79 9.31 31.56 -9.43
C LEU A 79 10.58 31.59 -10.29
N GLU A 80 11.38 32.66 -10.21
CA GLU A 80 12.69 32.73 -10.88
C GLU A 80 13.68 31.66 -10.41
N LYS A 81 13.65 31.31 -9.11
CA LYS A 81 14.53 30.30 -8.51
C LYS A 81 14.04 28.88 -8.69
N PHE A 82 12.73 28.70 -8.80
CA PHE A 82 12.08 27.39 -8.86
C PHE A 82 12.72 26.44 -9.89
N PRO A 83 12.98 26.85 -11.16
CA PRO A 83 13.60 25.96 -12.14
C PRO A 83 15.00 25.48 -11.71
N GLU A 84 15.83 26.35 -11.13
CA GLU A 84 17.17 25.99 -10.65
C GLU A 84 17.11 24.91 -9.57
N VAL A 85 16.13 25.00 -8.67
CA VAL A 85 16.00 24.06 -7.56
C VAL A 85 15.40 22.74 -8.04
N VAL A 86 14.29 22.76 -8.78
CA VAL A 86 13.57 21.52 -9.14
C VAL A 86 14.23 20.79 -10.32
N PHE A 87 14.61 21.51 -11.38
CA PHE A 87 15.19 20.89 -12.58
C PHE A 87 16.71 20.74 -12.47
N GLY A 88 17.37 21.74 -11.89
CA GLY A 88 18.83 21.77 -11.74
C GLY A 88 19.33 20.94 -10.56
N PHE A 89 18.91 21.29 -9.35
CA PHE A 89 19.41 20.65 -8.13
C PHE A 89 18.75 19.29 -7.86
N MET A 90 17.42 19.22 -7.75
CA MET A 90 16.71 17.97 -7.48
C MET A 90 16.81 17.00 -8.68
N SER A 91 16.74 17.54 -9.89
CA SER A 91 16.99 16.87 -11.18
C SER A 91 16.40 15.45 -11.33
N PRO A 92 15.10 15.25 -11.01
CA PRO A 92 14.46 13.94 -11.10
C PRO A 92 14.31 13.48 -12.56
N SER A 93 14.05 12.20 -12.76
CA SER A 93 13.83 11.64 -14.11
C SER A 93 12.58 12.21 -14.79
N MET A 94 11.56 12.55 -14.00
CA MET A 94 10.29 13.13 -14.47
C MET A 94 9.81 14.26 -13.54
N ILE A 95 9.27 15.33 -14.12
CA ILE A 95 8.61 16.42 -13.37
C ILE A 95 7.23 16.64 -13.97
N ILE A 96 6.20 16.73 -13.14
CA ILE A 96 4.85 17.09 -13.57
C ILE A 96 4.48 18.40 -12.91
N ILE A 97 4.21 19.43 -13.71
CA ILE A 97 3.79 20.75 -13.22
C ILE A 97 2.41 21.04 -13.76
N SER A 98 1.48 21.43 -12.90
CA SER A 98 0.18 21.96 -13.30
C SER A 98 -0.02 23.38 -12.80
N THR A 99 -0.83 24.13 -13.53
CA THR A 99 -1.26 25.48 -13.15
C THR A 99 -2.57 25.82 -13.87
N PRO A 100 -3.39 26.76 -13.37
CA PRO A 100 -4.57 27.24 -14.06
C PRO A 100 -4.26 27.79 -15.45
N ASN A 101 -5.19 27.61 -16.39
CA ASN A 101 -5.17 28.30 -17.68
C ASN A 101 -6.14 29.50 -17.66
N SER A 102 -5.60 30.72 -17.67
CA SER A 102 -6.41 31.94 -17.59
C SER A 102 -7.34 32.15 -18.79
N GLU A 103 -7.05 31.56 -19.95
CA GLU A 103 -7.94 31.60 -21.12
C GLU A 103 -9.29 30.92 -20.85
N PHE A 104 -9.33 29.96 -19.92
CA PHE A 104 -10.54 29.24 -19.55
C PHE A 104 -11.44 30.04 -18.58
N ASN A 105 -10.90 31.04 -17.87
CA ASN A 105 -11.58 31.69 -16.74
C ASN A 105 -12.91 32.33 -17.11
N HIS A 106 -13.05 32.90 -18.30
CA HIS A 106 -14.30 33.55 -18.72
C HIS A 106 -15.46 32.56 -18.89
N LEU A 107 -15.19 31.25 -18.93
CA LEU A 107 -16.23 30.20 -18.91
C LEU A 107 -16.69 29.89 -17.48
N LEU A 108 -15.95 30.33 -16.46
CA LEU A 108 -16.27 30.13 -15.05
C LEU A 108 -17.06 31.33 -14.55
N SER A 109 -18.36 31.16 -14.35
CA SER A 109 -19.29 32.23 -13.98
C SER A 109 -18.98 32.94 -12.66
N THR A 110 -18.14 32.35 -11.81
CA THR A 110 -17.79 32.86 -10.49
C THR A 110 -16.44 33.58 -10.44
N VAL A 111 -15.71 33.65 -11.56
CA VAL A 111 -14.34 34.19 -11.60
C VAL A 111 -14.33 35.55 -12.27
N THR A 112 -13.89 36.58 -11.55
CA THR A 112 -13.79 37.97 -12.05
C THR A 112 -12.36 38.39 -12.38
N SER A 113 -11.36 37.71 -11.80
CA SER A 113 -9.94 37.90 -12.09
C SER A 113 -9.20 36.56 -12.06
N PHE A 114 -8.49 36.27 -10.97
CA PHE A 114 -7.91 34.97 -10.67
C PHE A 114 -8.96 34.07 -10.02
N ARG A 115 -8.82 32.77 -10.21
CA ARG A 115 -9.68 31.72 -9.63
C ARG A 115 -9.55 31.66 -8.12
N HIS A 116 -8.42 32.08 -7.57
CA HIS A 116 -8.17 32.12 -6.13
C HIS A 116 -7.49 33.43 -5.73
N PRO A 117 -7.86 34.05 -4.59
CA PRO A 117 -7.29 35.31 -4.15
C PRO A 117 -5.80 35.24 -3.77
N ASP A 118 -5.28 34.05 -3.49
CA ASP A 118 -3.86 33.84 -3.16
C ASP A 118 -2.95 33.64 -4.38
N HIS A 119 -3.52 33.50 -5.59
CA HIS A 119 -2.70 33.41 -6.80
C HIS A 119 -1.96 34.73 -7.05
N LYS A 120 -0.67 34.63 -7.36
CA LYS A 120 0.18 35.77 -7.74
C LYS A 120 0.06 36.08 -9.22
N PHE A 121 -0.21 35.07 -10.03
CA PHE A 121 -0.45 35.17 -11.47
C PHE A 121 -1.35 34.02 -11.95
N GLU A 122 -1.93 34.16 -13.14
CA GLU A 122 -2.54 33.05 -13.87
C GLU A 122 -2.17 33.14 -15.35
N TRP A 123 -1.38 32.18 -15.82
CA TRP A 123 -0.86 32.19 -17.17
C TRP A 123 -1.87 31.68 -18.20
N ASN A 124 -1.82 32.27 -19.39
CA ASN A 124 -2.43 31.68 -20.57
C ASN A 124 -1.54 30.53 -21.12
N ARG A 125 -2.01 29.84 -22.17
CA ARG A 125 -1.26 28.70 -22.74
C ARG A 125 0.11 29.11 -23.24
N ALA A 126 0.21 30.25 -23.93
CA ALA A 126 1.46 30.73 -24.51
C ALA A 126 2.51 31.08 -23.43
N GLN A 127 2.09 31.72 -22.34
CA GLN A 127 2.96 32.07 -21.21
C GLN A 127 3.50 30.82 -20.53
N PHE A 128 2.63 29.85 -20.20
CA PHE A 128 3.06 28.60 -19.58
C PHE A 128 3.97 27.80 -20.50
N GLN A 129 3.63 27.66 -21.78
CA GLN A 129 4.46 26.94 -22.75
C GLN A 129 5.83 27.61 -22.94
N SER A 130 5.88 28.94 -23.03
CA SER A 130 7.16 29.66 -23.16
C SER A 130 8.06 29.44 -21.94
N TRP A 131 7.51 29.56 -20.73
CA TRP A 131 8.26 29.31 -19.49
C TRP A 131 8.74 27.86 -19.40
N ALA A 132 7.85 26.91 -19.71
CA ALA A 132 8.16 25.48 -19.66
C ALA A 132 9.23 25.09 -20.69
N LEU A 133 9.15 25.61 -21.92
CA LEU A 133 10.16 25.35 -22.96
C LEU A 133 11.53 25.94 -22.58
N ASP A 134 11.58 27.13 -21.97
CA ASP A 134 12.83 27.71 -21.47
C ASP A 134 13.46 26.86 -20.37
N ALA A 135 12.66 26.44 -19.38
CA ALA A 135 13.12 25.55 -18.31
C ALA A 135 13.62 24.21 -18.85
N ALA A 136 12.86 23.60 -19.77
CA ALA A 136 13.21 22.33 -20.39
C ALA A 136 14.54 22.43 -21.17
N ALA A 137 14.71 23.47 -21.98
CA ALA A 137 15.94 23.69 -22.73
C ALA A 137 17.15 23.96 -21.83
N ARG A 138 16.96 24.73 -20.73
CA ARG A 138 18.04 25.11 -19.81
C ARG A 138 18.60 23.93 -19.01
N TYR A 139 17.74 22.98 -18.63
CA TYR A 139 18.10 21.88 -17.73
C TYR A 139 18.09 20.50 -18.40
N ASP A 140 18.03 20.46 -19.73
CA ASP A 140 18.07 19.23 -20.54
C ASP A 140 16.90 18.26 -20.27
N TYR A 141 15.69 18.80 -20.34
CA TYR A 141 14.44 18.04 -20.35
C TYR A 141 13.73 18.20 -21.69
N THR A 142 12.90 17.22 -22.03
CA THR A 142 11.80 17.39 -22.98
C THR A 142 10.54 17.75 -22.20
N VAL A 143 9.59 18.44 -22.84
CA VAL A 143 8.29 18.76 -22.23
C VAL A 143 7.16 18.39 -23.19
N GLU A 144 6.15 17.71 -22.66
CA GLU A 144 4.87 17.46 -23.32
C GLU A 144 3.76 18.25 -22.60
N PHE A 145 2.88 18.89 -23.37
CA PHE A 145 1.78 19.68 -22.85
C PHE A 145 0.46 18.91 -22.93
N THR A 146 -0.24 18.85 -21.80
CA THR A 146 -1.57 18.25 -21.68
C THR A 146 -2.41 19.08 -20.69
N GLY A 147 -3.55 18.57 -20.24
CA GLY A 147 -4.35 19.26 -19.24
C GLY A 147 -5.59 18.49 -18.79
N LEU A 148 -6.33 19.10 -17.86
CA LEU A 148 -7.57 18.57 -17.31
C LEU A 148 -8.71 19.58 -17.47
N GLY A 149 -9.94 19.06 -17.62
CA GLY A 149 -11.14 19.87 -17.85
C GLY A 149 -11.19 20.40 -19.29
N ALA A 150 -11.58 19.54 -20.23
CA ALA A 150 -11.73 19.92 -21.62
C ALA A 150 -12.80 21.02 -21.79
N PRO A 151 -12.65 21.91 -22.78
CA PRO A 151 -13.61 22.98 -23.00
C PRO A 151 -14.96 22.42 -23.49
N PRO A 152 -16.06 23.16 -23.29
CA PRO A 152 -17.34 22.83 -23.91
C PRO A 152 -17.21 22.81 -25.44
N PRO A 153 -18.04 22.01 -26.15
CA PRO A 153 -18.02 21.98 -27.61
C PRO A 153 -18.12 23.39 -28.23
N GLY A 154 -17.27 23.68 -29.21
CA GLY A 154 -17.25 24.96 -29.92
C GLY A 154 -16.46 26.09 -29.22
N LYS A 155 -15.71 25.80 -28.16
CA LYS A 155 -14.79 26.75 -27.50
C LYS A 155 -13.35 26.30 -27.68
N ASP A 156 -12.49 27.16 -28.22
CA ASP A 156 -11.04 26.93 -28.32
C ASP A 156 -10.28 27.74 -27.27
N VAL A 157 -10.35 27.27 -26.02
CA VAL A 157 -9.68 27.90 -24.88
C VAL A 157 -8.66 26.97 -24.23
N GLY A 158 -8.48 25.77 -24.78
CA GLY A 158 -7.68 24.70 -24.18
C GLY A 158 -8.32 24.11 -22.91
N PHE A 159 -7.51 23.39 -22.14
CA PHE A 159 -7.92 22.78 -20.87
C PHE A 159 -8.08 23.82 -19.76
N CYS A 160 -8.93 23.51 -18.77
CA CYS A 160 -9.12 24.32 -17.57
C CYS A 160 -7.85 24.41 -16.73
N THR A 161 -7.19 23.27 -16.53
CA THR A 161 -5.84 23.17 -15.94
C THR A 161 -4.89 22.72 -17.04
N GLN A 162 -3.77 23.43 -17.18
CA GLN A 162 -2.71 23.08 -18.12
C GLN A 162 -1.58 22.35 -17.36
N ILE A 163 -0.99 21.36 -18.00
CA ILE A 163 0.01 20.46 -17.41
C ILE A 163 1.21 20.37 -18.35
N GLY A 164 2.40 20.55 -17.79
CA GLY A 164 3.68 20.24 -18.43
C GLY A 164 4.26 18.97 -17.82
N VAL A 165 4.47 17.95 -18.65
CA VAL A 165 5.16 16.71 -18.27
C VAL A 165 6.57 16.78 -18.82
N PHE A 166 7.54 16.92 -17.92
CA PHE A 166 8.95 17.02 -18.26
C PHE A 166 9.64 15.68 -18.06
N VAL A 167 10.41 15.25 -19.05
CA VAL A 167 11.21 14.01 -18.98
C VAL A 167 12.66 14.37 -19.25
N ARG A 168 13.53 13.98 -18.33
CA ARG A 168 14.96 14.27 -18.44
C ARG A 168 15.55 13.57 -19.66
N ASN A 169 16.32 14.30 -20.46
CA ASN A 169 17.07 13.67 -21.54
C ASN A 169 18.28 12.97 -20.91
N TYR A 170 18.33 11.64 -20.99
CA TYR A 170 19.53 10.91 -20.58
C TYR A 170 20.60 11.06 -21.67
N LEU A 171 21.54 11.99 -21.48
CA LEU A 171 22.79 11.95 -22.22
C LEU A 171 23.61 10.73 -21.78
N LYS A 172 24.13 9.98 -22.75
CA LYS A 172 24.97 8.77 -22.59
C LYS A 172 26.32 8.99 -21.89
N ASN A 173 26.55 10.11 -21.23
CA ASN A 173 27.81 10.39 -20.57
C ASN A 173 27.59 10.36 -19.07
N GLY A 174 28.21 9.36 -18.42
CA GLY A 174 28.25 9.18 -16.97
C GLY A 174 29.08 10.26 -16.29
N GLU A 175 28.70 11.52 -16.45
CA GLU A 175 29.21 12.60 -15.61
C GLU A 175 28.32 12.68 -14.39
N HIS A 176 28.82 12.10 -13.29
CA HIS A 176 28.26 12.30 -11.97
C HIS A 176 28.19 13.82 -11.71
N ALA A 177 26.97 14.32 -11.52
CA ALA A 177 26.74 15.69 -11.09
C ALA A 177 27.67 15.97 -9.90
N HIS A 178 28.48 17.02 -10.03
CA HIS A 178 29.43 17.44 -9.02
C HIS A 178 28.64 17.86 -7.79
N PHE A 179 28.54 16.97 -6.79
CA PHE A 179 27.88 17.28 -5.54
C PHE A 179 28.71 18.35 -4.82
N GLU A 180 28.24 19.60 -4.84
CA GLU A 180 28.73 20.60 -3.90
C GLU A 180 28.44 20.07 -2.49
N LYS A 181 29.52 19.69 -1.80
CA LYS A 181 29.46 19.33 -0.39
C LYS A 181 29.12 20.58 0.41
N HIS A 182 28.17 20.40 1.31
CA HIS A 182 27.72 21.31 2.38
C HIS A 182 26.49 22.13 2.04
N GLN A 183 25.32 21.48 2.16
CA GLN A 183 24.09 22.18 2.43
C GLN A 183 23.56 21.66 3.78
N GLU A 184 23.29 22.58 4.70
CA GLU A 184 22.54 22.28 5.92
C GLU A 184 21.15 21.78 5.52
N CYS A 185 20.62 20.77 6.23
CA CYS A 185 19.23 20.38 6.06
C CYS A 185 18.34 21.55 6.50
N VAL A 186 17.60 22.11 5.55
CA VAL A 186 16.71 23.26 5.76
C VAL A 186 15.30 22.78 6.09
N TYR A 187 14.92 21.60 5.60
CA TYR A 187 13.59 21.07 5.79
C TYR A 187 13.44 20.39 7.15
N LYS A 188 12.28 20.64 7.78
CA LYS A 188 11.91 19.99 9.04
C LYS A 188 11.01 18.80 8.75
N THR A 189 11.38 17.61 9.23
CA THR A 189 10.47 16.45 9.16
C THR A 189 9.31 16.63 10.14
N VAL A 190 8.09 16.66 9.61
CA VAL A 190 6.85 16.78 10.40
C VAL A 190 6.26 15.40 10.69
N PHE A 191 6.35 14.49 9.72
CA PHE A 191 5.81 13.14 9.83
C PHE A 191 6.68 12.15 9.09
N LYS A 192 6.80 10.94 9.64
CA LYS A 192 7.42 9.79 8.97
C LYS A 192 6.67 8.52 9.36
N ALA A 193 6.25 7.77 8.35
CA ALA A 193 5.66 6.44 8.50
C ALA A 193 6.42 5.43 7.64
N VAL A 194 6.81 4.32 8.26
CA VAL A 194 7.38 3.17 7.56
C VAL A 194 6.31 2.08 7.57
N TYR A 195 5.91 1.63 6.38
CA TYR A 195 4.89 0.60 6.22
C TYR A 195 5.48 -0.79 6.51
N PRO A 196 4.69 -1.68 7.12
CA PRO A 196 5.11 -3.05 7.34
C PRO A 196 5.31 -3.77 6.00
N SER A 197 6.40 -4.52 5.90
CA SER A 197 6.82 -5.18 4.67
C SER A 197 7.27 -6.60 4.95
N LEU A 198 6.97 -7.53 4.05
CA LEU A 198 7.42 -8.93 4.14
C LEU A 198 8.94 -9.09 4.01
N LYS A 199 9.66 -8.04 3.57
CA LYS A 199 11.12 -8.00 3.60
C LYS A 199 11.70 -7.90 5.03
N ASP A 200 10.91 -7.45 5.99
CA ASP A 200 11.30 -7.39 7.40
C ASP A 200 10.94 -8.71 8.09
N GLU A 201 11.94 -9.35 8.70
CA GLU A 201 11.80 -10.64 9.37
C GLU A 201 10.69 -10.63 10.44
N LYS A 202 10.49 -9.51 11.14
CA LYS A 202 9.44 -9.38 12.15
C LYS A 202 8.04 -9.45 11.52
N TYR A 203 7.81 -8.72 10.44
CA TYR A 203 6.50 -8.70 9.79
C TYR A 203 6.24 -9.99 9.01
N LEU A 204 7.28 -10.59 8.42
CA LEU A 204 7.21 -11.92 7.82
C LEU A 204 6.82 -12.97 8.86
N GLN A 205 7.51 -13.00 10.02
CA GLN A 205 7.20 -13.93 11.10
C GLN A 205 5.74 -13.79 11.56
N ASN A 206 5.28 -12.55 11.79
CA ASN A 206 3.91 -12.31 12.21
C ASN A 206 2.90 -12.78 11.15
N ALA A 207 3.13 -12.47 9.87
CA ALA A 207 2.26 -12.90 8.78
C ALA A 207 2.17 -14.43 8.69
N VAL A 208 3.31 -15.13 8.79
CA VAL A 208 3.37 -16.60 8.80
C VAL A 208 2.62 -17.18 9.99
N VAL A 209 2.89 -16.67 11.20
CA VAL A 209 2.21 -17.14 12.42
C VAL A 209 0.70 -16.94 12.30
N SER A 210 0.23 -15.76 11.89
CA SER A 210 -1.19 -15.49 11.70
C SER A 210 -1.84 -16.43 10.69
N GLU A 211 -1.18 -16.68 9.55
CA GLU A 211 -1.71 -17.57 8.51
C GLU A 211 -1.76 -19.03 8.97
N VAL A 212 -0.75 -19.49 9.70
CA VAL A 212 -0.68 -20.85 10.27
C VAL A 212 -1.76 -21.05 11.31
N VAL A 213 -1.91 -20.11 12.24
CA VAL A 213 -2.95 -20.15 13.28
C VAL A 213 -4.34 -20.15 12.64
N TRP A 214 -4.58 -19.27 11.66
CA TRP A 214 -5.86 -19.21 10.95
C TRP A 214 -6.18 -20.51 10.22
N THR A 215 -5.19 -21.06 9.51
CA THR A 215 -5.33 -22.33 8.77
C THR A 215 -5.60 -23.50 9.71
N ALA A 216 -4.87 -23.57 10.84
CA ALA A 216 -5.06 -24.61 11.85
C ALA A 216 -6.45 -24.54 12.48
N HIS A 217 -6.92 -23.35 12.88
CA HIS A 217 -8.28 -23.17 13.41
C HIS A 217 -9.34 -23.52 12.37
N MET A 218 -9.18 -23.12 11.11
CA MET A 218 -10.12 -23.47 10.05
C MET A 218 -10.21 -25.00 9.87
N ILE A 219 -9.08 -25.73 9.94
CA ILE A 219 -9.07 -27.20 9.87
C ILE A 219 -9.74 -27.79 11.11
N ALA A 220 -9.39 -27.32 12.31
CA ALA A 220 -9.96 -27.79 13.58
C ALA A 220 -11.49 -27.60 13.62
N LYS A 221 -11.97 -26.42 13.25
CA LYS A 221 -13.40 -26.10 13.17
C LYS A 221 -14.16 -27.01 12.20
N LYS A 222 -13.56 -27.32 11.05
CA LYS A 222 -14.14 -28.28 10.10
C LYS A 222 -14.22 -29.68 10.69
N LEU A 223 -13.17 -30.15 11.38
CA LEU A 223 -13.17 -31.44 12.08
C LEU A 223 -14.23 -31.50 13.17
N LEU A 224 -14.38 -30.45 13.97
CA LEU A 224 -15.42 -30.33 15.00
C LEU A 224 -16.82 -30.41 14.38
N SER A 225 -17.07 -29.69 13.28
CA SER A 225 -18.36 -29.72 12.59
C SER A 225 -18.71 -31.12 12.08
N TYR A 226 -17.73 -31.86 11.54
CA TYR A 226 -17.93 -33.24 11.07
C TYR A 226 -18.19 -34.20 12.23
N ARG A 227 -17.42 -34.09 13.32
CA ARG A 227 -17.62 -34.84 14.55
C ARG A 227 -19.03 -34.62 15.09
N ASN A 228 -19.47 -33.37 15.20
CA ASN A 228 -20.79 -33.01 15.72
C ASN A 228 -21.92 -33.51 14.81
N ALA A 229 -21.74 -33.50 13.48
CA ALA A 229 -22.71 -34.07 12.54
C ALA A 229 -22.85 -35.59 12.64
N MET A 230 -21.76 -36.31 12.97
CA MET A 230 -21.79 -37.75 13.25
C MET A 230 -22.54 -38.09 14.55
N TYR A 231 -22.36 -37.29 15.60
CA TYR A 231 -23.08 -37.46 16.87
C TYR A 231 -24.54 -36.98 16.78
N GLY A 232 -24.83 -35.91 16.04
CA GLY A 232 -26.18 -35.36 15.83
C GLY A 232 -27.09 -36.23 14.97
N LYS A 233 -26.53 -37.09 14.10
CA LYS A 233 -27.30 -38.07 13.31
C LYS A 233 -27.96 -39.18 14.13
N HIS A 234 -27.74 -39.24 15.44
CA HIS A 234 -28.47 -40.14 16.32
C HIS A 234 -29.83 -39.59 16.79
N CYS A 235 -30.17 -38.32 16.48
CA CYS A 235 -31.48 -37.74 16.73
C CYS A 235 -31.96 -36.88 15.54
N ASP A 236 -32.85 -37.49 14.74
CA ASP A 236 -33.90 -36.85 13.93
C ASP A 236 -33.63 -36.41 12.47
N ASP A 237 -34.76 -36.27 11.77
CA ASP A 237 -35.12 -36.66 10.41
C ASP A 237 -34.44 -35.96 9.20
N SER A 238 -34.34 -36.75 8.14
CA SER A 238 -33.90 -36.47 6.78
C SER A 238 -34.73 -35.40 6.06
N ARG A 239 -34.16 -34.19 5.83
CA ARG A 239 -34.47 -33.33 4.64
C ARG A 239 -33.63 -32.06 4.46
N GLU A 240 -32.89 -31.58 5.47
CA GLU A 240 -32.04 -30.37 5.31
C GLU A 240 -30.62 -30.65 4.80
N THR A 241 -30.27 -31.93 4.62
CA THR A 241 -28.90 -32.38 4.32
C THR A 241 -28.44 -32.08 2.89
N GLU A 242 -29.35 -31.82 1.94
CA GLU A 242 -29.00 -31.67 0.52
C GLU A 242 -28.48 -30.27 0.15
N LEU A 243 -29.01 -29.18 0.72
CA LEU A 243 -28.61 -27.81 0.36
C LEU A 243 -27.23 -27.42 0.91
N ALA A 244 -26.88 -27.91 2.11
CA ALA A 244 -25.54 -27.77 2.67
C ALA A 244 -24.51 -28.56 1.83
N SER A 245 -24.86 -29.75 1.33
CA SER A 245 -23.95 -30.61 0.56
C SER A 245 -23.47 -29.98 -0.77
N MET A 246 -24.29 -29.11 -1.39
CA MET A 246 -23.99 -28.52 -2.70
C MET A 246 -23.03 -27.32 -2.62
N SER A 247 -23.16 -26.44 -1.63
CA SER A 247 -22.17 -25.37 -1.38
C SER A 247 -20.86 -25.93 -0.81
N PHE A 248 -20.91 -27.11 -0.18
CA PHE A 248 -19.72 -27.85 0.23
C PHE A 248 -18.89 -28.31 -0.98
N HIS A 249 -19.48 -28.92 -2.00
CA HIS A 249 -18.71 -29.57 -3.08
C HIS A 249 -17.74 -28.66 -3.87
N CYS A 250 -18.04 -27.35 -4.03
CA CYS A 250 -17.16 -26.42 -4.76
C CYS A 250 -15.88 -26.04 -3.99
N PHE A 251 -15.88 -26.12 -2.65
CA PHE A 251 -14.71 -25.82 -1.80
C PHE A 251 -13.88 -27.08 -1.47
N TRP A 252 -14.44 -28.27 -1.69
CA TRP A 252 -13.84 -29.58 -1.37
C TRP A 252 -12.80 -30.08 -2.37
N ARG A 253 -12.57 -29.38 -3.49
CA ARG A 253 -11.68 -29.86 -4.56
C ARG A 253 -10.18 -29.98 -4.18
N HIS A 254 -9.79 -29.52 -2.99
CA HIS A 254 -8.43 -29.67 -2.44
C HIS A 254 -8.32 -30.64 -1.25
N LEU A 255 -9.43 -31.25 -0.81
CA LEU A 255 -9.49 -32.04 0.43
C LEU A 255 -10.32 -33.32 0.26
N ASP A 256 -10.08 -34.11 -0.78
CA ASP A 256 -10.48 -35.52 -0.73
C ASP A 256 -9.47 -36.28 0.16
N TYR A 257 -9.93 -36.93 1.24
CA TYR A 257 -9.55 -38.28 1.71
C TYR A 257 -10.12 -38.53 3.15
N PRO A 258 -10.52 -39.78 3.49
CA PRO A 258 -11.26 -40.11 4.72
C PRO A 258 -10.44 -39.99 6.00
N LEU A 259 -11.12 -39.67 7.10
CA LEU A 259 -10.61 -39.72 8.47
C LEU A 259 -10.45 -41.19 8.91
N GLU A 260 -9.22 -41.64 9.14
CA GLU A 260 -8.95 -42.86 9.91
C GLU A 260 -8.80 -42.50 11.39
N THR A 261 -9.59 -43.17 12.22
CA THR A 261 -9.48 -43.16 13.68
C THR A 261 -8.72 -44.41 14.10
N ASP A 262 -7.39 -44.37 14.12
CA ASP A 262 -6.65 -45.19 15.07
C ASP A 262 -5.23 -44.67 15.33
N GLY A 263 -4.78 -44.86 16.56
CA GLY A 263 -3.50 -44.38 17.04
C GLY A 263 -2.33 -45.21 16.53
N ASP A 264 -1.51 -44.64 15.65
CA ASP A 264 -0.07 -44.89 15.64
C ASP A 264 0.70 -43.73 14.97
N SER A 265 1.96 -43.61 15.34
CA SER A 265 2.92 -42.54 15.04
C SER A 265 2.95 -42.05 13.57
N LYS A 266 2.90 -40.71 13.41
CA LYS A 266 2.96 -39.93 12.14
C LYS A 266 1.71 -39.94 11.26
N SER A 267 0.52 -39.74 11.84
CA SER A 267 -0.67 -39.40 11.04
C SER A 267 -0.47 -38.08 10.27
N THR A 268 -0.50 -38.16 8.94
CA THR A 268 -0.55 -36.99 8.04
C THR A 268 -1.91 -36.27 8.07
N GLN A 269 -2.90 -36.85 8.73
CA GLN A 269 -4.26 -36.34 8.80
C GLN A 269 -4.51 -35.62 10.13
N PRO A 270 -5.24 -34.50 10.11
CA PRO A 270 -5.58 -33.79 11.32
C PRO A 270 -6.67 -34.57 12.10
N PHE A 271 -6.59 -34.59 13.42
CA PHE A 271 -7.52 -35.32 14.30
C PHE A 271 -7.79 -34.54 15.59
N ILE A 272 -8.80 -34.98 16.36
CA ILE A 272 -9.15 -34.39 17.65
C ILE A 272 -9.01 -35.46 18.72
N ASN A 273 -8.31 -35.15 19.81
CA ASN A 273 -8.22 -35.99 20.99
C ASN A 273 -8.59 -35.18 22.23
N GLY A 274 -9.68 -35.56 22.91
CA GLY A 274 -10.28 -34.77 23.98
C GLY A 274 -10.72 -33.39 23.48
N SER A 275 -10.21 -32.35 24.15
CA SER A 275 -10.41 -30.94 23.81
C SER A 275 -9.32 -30.35 22.92
N THR A 276 -8.33 -31.12 22.46
CA THR A 276 -7.25 -30.61 21.62
C THR A 276 -7.37 -31.14 20.19
N ALA A 277 -7.35 -30.25 19.21
CA ALA A 277 -7.17 -30.57 17.81
C ALA A 277 -5.69 -30.57 17.43
N TYR A 278 -5.26 -31.63 16.74
CA TYR A 278 -3.90 -31.87 16.29
C TYR A 278 -3.87 -31.68 14.78
N VAL A 279 -3.18 -30.64 14.31
CA VAL A 279 -3.12 -30.28 12.89
C VAL A 279 -1.67 -30.37 12.39
N PRO A 280 -1.31 -31.37 11.56
CA PRO A 280 0.06 -31.53 11.07
C PRO A 280 0.55 -30.32 10.26
N LEU A 281 1.78 -29.88 10.50
CA LEU A 281 2.39 -28.76 9.77
C LEU A 281 2.51 -29.04 8.28
N ALA A 282 2.77 -30.27 7.88
CA ALA A 282 2.79 -30.67 6.47
C ALA A 282 1.44 -30.39 5.77
N LYS A 283 0.33 -30.54 6.50
CA LYS A 283 -1.01 -30.22 5.99
C LYS A 283 -1.22 -28.71 5.91
N ILE A 284 -0.80 -27.95 6.92
CA ILE A 284 -0.89 -26.48 6.91
C ILE A 284 -0.03 -25.89 5.78
N PHE A 285 1.18 -26.40 5.58
CA PHE A 285 2.09 -25.99 4.52
C PHE A 285 1.54 -26.27 3.11
N SER A 286 0.61 -27.23 2.95
CA SER A 286 -0.07 -27.47 1.67
C SER A 286 -1.01 -26.32 1.25
N PHE A 287 -1.32 -25.38 2.15
CA PHE A 287 -2.13 -24.21 1.81
C PHE A 287 -1.29 -23.18 1.02
N PRO A 288 -1.80 -22.68 -0.12
CA PRO A 288 -1.01 -21.83 -1.03
C PRO A 288 -0.38 -20.62 -0.37
N LYS A 289 -1.09 -19.95 0.54
CA LYS A 289 -0.62 -18.72 1.19
C LYS A 289 0.50 -18.98 2.21
N VAL A 290 0.40 -20.07 2.98
CA VAL A 290 1.48 -20.50 3.89
C VAL A 290 2.73 -20.87 3.10
N ASN A 291 2.54 -21.65 2.03
CA ASN A 291 3.62 -22.05 1.13
C ASN A 291 4.32 -20.83 0.50
N GLN A 292 3.54 -19.87 0.00
CA GLN A 292 4.08 -18.65 -0.61
C GLN A 292 4.91 -17.81 0.36
N LEU A 293 4.49 -17.69 1.63
CA LEU A 293 5.20 -16.90 2.63
C LEU A 293 6.51 -17.55 3.10
N CYS A 294 6.57 -18.88 3.17
CA CYS A 294 7.71 -19.59 3.78
C CYS A 294 8.66 -20.20 2.75
N GLY A 295 8.19 -20.53 1.54
CA GLY A 295 8.93 -21.24 0.51
C GLY A 295 9.12 -22.74 0.80
N ASP A 296 9.59 -23.08 2.00
CA ASP A 296 9.85 -24.45 2.45
C ASP A 296 9.40 -24.70 3.91
N LEU A 297 9.38 -25.98 4.29
CA LEU A 297 8.89 -26.42 5.61
C LEU A 297 9.89 -26.12 6.74
N GLU A 298 11.18 -26.01 6.43
CA GLU A 298 12.22 -25.70 7.42
C GLU A 298 12.10 -24.24 7.88
N THR A 299 11.93 -23.33 6.92
CA THR A 299 11.67 -21.91 7.13
C THR A 299 10.36 -21.70 7.87
N LEU A 300 9.30 -22.42 7.49
CA LEU A 300 8.03 -22.41 8.23
C LEU A 300 8.26 -22.76 9.70
N ASN A 301 8.92 -23.89 9.98
CA ASN A 301 9.15 -24.36 11.35
C ASN A 301 9.98 -23.35 12.16
N LYS A 302 11.03 -22.80 11.55
CA LYS A 302 11.87 -21.75 12.16
C LYS A 302 11.05 -20.52 12.55
N LEU A 303 10.16 -20.05 11.68
CA LEU A 303 9.38 -18.82 11.91
C LEU A 303 8.31 -18.98 13.00
N ILE A 304 7.70 -20.16 13.15
CA ILE A 304 6.64 -20.41 14.13
C ILE A 304 7.12 -20.91 15.49
N THR A 305 8.36 -21.43 15.56
CA THR A 305 8.92 -21.99 16.80
C THR A 305 8.92 -20.95 17.92
N GLY A 306 8.34 -21.30 19.07
CA GLY A 306 8.23 -20.41 20.22
C GLY A 306 7.13 -19.34 20.11
N LYS A 307 6.32 -19.36 19.05
CA LYS A 307 5.16 -18.45 18.85
C LYS A 307 3.81 -19.16 18.90
N ILE A 308 3.79 -20.45 18.58
CA ILE A 308 2.57 -21.28 18.53
C ILE A 308 2.80 -22.54 19.37
N ALA A 309 1.74 -23.10 19.95
CA ALA A 309 1.79 -24.40 20.61
C ALA A 309 2.00 -25.52 19.58
N LEU A 310 3.12 -26.24 19.72
CA LEU A 310 3.50 -27.36 18.85
C LEU A 310 3.63 -28.65 19.69
N SER A 311 3.53 -29.80 19.03
CA SER A 311 3.88 -31.10 19.59
C SER A 311 5.36 -31.16 20.01
N SER A 312 5.72 -32.16 20.82
CA SER A 312 7.10 -32.33 21.34
C SER A 312 8.16 -32.51 20.25
N ASP A 313 7.78 -33.05 19.09
CA ASP A 313 8.61 -33.20 17.89
C ASP A 313 8.54 -31.99 16.95
N GLY A 314 7.74 -30.97 17.28
CA GLY A 314 7.56 -29.76 16.49
C GLY A 314 6.79 -29.95 15.18
N SER A 315 6.20 -31.12 14.93
CA SER A 315 5.59 -31.47 13.63
C SER A 315 4.12 -31.10 13.50
N THR A 316 3.44 -30.81 14.62
CA THR A 316 1.98 -30.67 14.68
C THR A 316 1.59 -29.43 15.50
N VAL A 317 0.66 -28.64 14.97
CA VAL A 317 0.06 -27.49 15.68
C VAL A 317 -1.06 -28.00 16.59
N LEU A 318 -1.06 -27.52 17.83
CA LEU A 318 -2.06 -27.85 18.84
C LEU A 318 -3.05 -26.70 18.99
N ILE A 319 -4.34 -26.99 18.84
CA ILE A 319 -5.43 -26.01 18.98
C ILE A 319 -6.36 -26.48 20.07
N ASP A 320 -6.57 -25.64 21.08
CA ASP A 320 -7.58 -25.88 22.11
C ASP A 320 -8.97 -25.58 21.53
N THR A 321 -9.89 -26.52 21.67
CA THR A 321 -11.24 -26.46 21.12
C THR A 321 -12.31 -26.10 22.16
N GLU A 322 -11.94 -25.91 23.43
CA GLU A 322 -12.91 -25.56 24.50
C GLU A 322 -13.45 -24.13 24.34
N TYR A 323 -12.67 -23.21 23.78
CA TYR A 323 -13.06 -21.81 23.58
C TYR A 323 -14.17 -21.59 22.54
N GLU A 324 -14.48 -22.55 21.65
CA GLU A 324 -15.55 -22.39 20.65
C GLU A 324 -16.95 -22.81 21.17
N ASN A 325 -17.04 -23.50 22.32
CA ASN A 325 -18.34 -23.92 22.87
C ASN A 325 -19.06 -22.80 23.65
N GLU A 326 -18.33 -21.83 24.22
CA GLU A 326 -18.94 -20.74 25.02
C GLU A 326 -19.70 -19.70 24.17
N GLU A 327 -19.34 -19.50 22.90
CA GLU A 327 -20.06 -18.56 22.01
C GLU A 327 -21.38 -19.15 21.46
N GLN A 328 -21.56 -20.47 21.49
CA GLN A 328 -22.82 -21.11 21.05
C GLN A 328 -23.85 -21.28 22.17
N GLU A 329 -23.42 -21.37 23.43
CA GLU A 329 -24.34 -21.48 24.57
C GLU A 329 -25.03 -20.14 24.92
N ASN A 330 -24.51 -19.00 24.47
CA ASN A 330 -25.11 -17.68 24.73
C ASN A 330 -26.30 -17.30 23.84
N TYR A 331 -26.74 -18.17 22.91
CA TYR A 331 -27.94 -17.94 22.07
C TYR A 331 -29.11 -18.89 22.35
N GLN A 332 -29.04 -19.73 23.38
CA GLN A 332 -30.16 -20.55 23.84
C GLN A 332 -30.52 -20.22 25.29
N CYS A 333 -31.12 -19.04 25.50
CA CYS A 333 -32.17 -18.75 26.49
C CYS A 333 -32.34 -17.22 26.62
N VAL A 334 -33.21 -16.62 25.79
CA VAL A 334 -34.25 -15.65 26.22
C VAL A 334 -35.43 -15.79 25.29
#